data_AF-A0A811KQ99-F1
#
_entry.id   AF-A0A811KQ99-F1
#
_cell.length_a   1.000
_cell.length_b   1.000
_cell.length_c   1.000
_cell.angle_alpha   90.00
_cell.angle_beta   90.00
_cell.angle_gamma   90.00
#
_symmetry.space_group_name_H-M   'P 1'
#
loop_
_entity.id
_entity.type
_entity.pdbx_description
1 polymer ?
#
loop_
_entity_poly.entity_id
_entity_poly.type
_entity_poly.pdbx_seq_one_letter_code
_entity_poly.pdbx_strand_id
1 'polypeptide(L)'
;MGHLIEYGVWAVPFNLNLCMAKPNRKWSQLVETSNANPQLLHGSDFLHDLIRVLKLNVTTCHSLVLKFLPQMEHIFKEVISMYKFISTTISGLVQEQGTEVSKQPIVNLMRTVKRESLNLTSTWIARTSGCRWIDLKGVSKANGRNFVAQVFDHVVLAFIDVVLRDYKNSVPDSRKPKVFTLRTITMIAFKEKFACHFEKIMEIVLVPTSEMIQDENLHYPELCVDFIQMLYLATTWSFGNVIQLPEKMLGLIVQSLRWALQHTIRTVAKIGIQMITEFVKRLREYPQQQRQTTILHQVLHGESNNDLILSFLKI
;
A
#
# COMPACT_ATOMS: atom_id res chain seq x y z
N MET A 1 12.52 58.72 18.17
CA MET A 1 13.22 57.71 17.36
C MET A 1 13.38 56.46 18.23
N GLY A 2 12.79 55.30 17.97
CA GLY A 2 11.89 54.88 16.92
C GLY A 2 10.93 53.81 17.48
N HIS A 3 9.73 53.78 16.94
CA HIS A 3 8.66 52.84 17.26
C HIS A 3 9.09 51.40 16.96
N LEU A 4 9.03 50.52 17.97
CA LEU A 4 8.93 49.08 17.77
C LEU A 4 7.44 48.77 17.56
N ILE A 5 7.07 48.58 16.29
CA ILE A 5 5.77 48.07 15.90
C ILE A 5 5.76 46.57 16.23
N GLU A 6 4.95 46.18 17.23
CA GLU A 6 4.51 44.81 17.43
C GLU A 6 3.70 44.37 16.20
N TYR A 7 4.31 43.61 15.31
CA TYR A 7 3.57 42.83 14.31
C TYR A 7 2.99 41.60 14.99
N GLY A 8 1.82 41.79 15.60
CA GLY A 8 0.92 40.71 15.98
C GLY A 8 0.49 39.92 14.75
N VAL A 9 1.06 38.74 14.56
CA VAL A 9 0.57 37.74 13.60
C VAL A 9 -0.67 37.10 14.22
N TRP A 10 -1.84 37.62 13.86
CA TRP A 10 -3.14 36.98 14.09
C TRP A 10 -3.27 35.71 13.23
N ALA A 11 -2.51 34.66 13.56
CA ALA A 11 -2.80 33.33 13.02
C ALA A 11 -3.99 32.77 13.80
N VAL A 12 -5.20 32.92 13.25
CA VAL A 12 -6.39 32.22 13.77
C VAL A 12 -6.03 30.72 13.91
N PRO A 13 -6.15 30.12 15.10
CA PRO A 13 -5.83 28.71 15.28
C PRO A 13 -6.65 27.86 14.31
N PHE A 14 -5.99 27.03 13.49
CA PHE A 14 -6.68 26.13 12.57
C PHE A 14 -7.63 25.21 13.35
N ASN A 15 -8.93 25.31 13.05
CA ASN A 15 -9.97 24.50 13.67
C ASN A 15 -10.43 23.40 12.69
N LEU A 16 -9.99 22.17 12.96
CA LEU A 16 -10.33 20.99 12.15
C LEU A 16 -11.84 20.78 12.04
N ASN A 17 -12.59 21.00 13.13
CA ASN A 17 -14.03 20.78 13.14
C ASN A 17 -14.76 21.75 12.21
N LEU A 18 -14.35 23.02 12.18
CA LEU A 18 -14.91 24.00 11.24
C LEU A 18 -14.56 23.66 9.79
N CYS A 19 -13.32 23.23 9.54
CA CYS A 19 -12.86 22.82 8.20
C CYS A 19 -13.63 21.59 7.68
N MET A 20 -13.85 20.60 8.55
CA MET A 20 -14.46 19.32 8.18
C MET A 20 -15.98 19.26 8.38
N ALA A 21 -16.63 20.33 8.87
CA ALA A 21 -18.08 20.35 9.12
C ALA A 21 -18.92 20.02 7.87
N LYS A 22 -18.71 20.72 6.75
CA LYS A 22 -19.45 20.45 5.49
C LYS A 22 -19.13 19.05 4.93
N PRO A 23 -17.84 18.64 4.81
CA PRO A 23 -17.48 17.29 4.39
C PRO A 23 -18.09 16.19 5.26
N ASN A 24 -18.09 16.35 6.58
CA ASN A 24 -18.62 15.35 7.51
C ASN A 24 -20.13 15.24 7.37
N ARG A 25 -20.85 16.37 7.25
CA ARG A 25 -22.29 16.33 7.01
C ARG A 25 -22.64 15.60 5.71
N LYS A 26 -21.89 15.84 4.64
CA LYS A 26 -22.08 15.13 3.37
C LYS A 26 -21.70 13.65 3.49
N TRP A 27 -20.63 13.32 4.22
CA TRP A 27 -20.22 11.94 4.49
C TRP A 27 -21.30 11.17 5.24
N SER A 28 -21.83 11.72 6.33
CA SER A 28 -22.92 11.10 7.11
C SER A 28 -24.15 10.86 6.24
N GLN A 29 -24.55 11.84 5.42
CA GLN A 29 -25.65 11.66 4.48
C GLN A 29 -25.40 10.52 3.50
N LEU A 30 -24.20 10.43 2.92
CA LEU A 30 -23.84 9.36 1.98
C LEU A 30 -23.87 7.98 2.67
N VAL A 31 -23.34 7.88 3.88
CA VAL A 31 -23.32 6.64 4.67
C VAL A 31 -24.73 6.21 5.04
N GLU A 32 -25.57 7.10 5.58
CA GLU A 32 -26.97 6.82 5.90
C GLU A 32 -27.75 6.37 4.65
N THR A 33 -27.55 7.07 3.54
CA THR A 33 -28.18 6.76 2.26
C THR A 33 -27.75 5.38 1.74
N SER A 34 -26.47 5.02 1.85
CA SER A 34 -25.97 3.71 1.43
C SER A 34 -26.50 2.55 2.29
N ASN A 35 -26.69 2.78 3.59
CA ASN A 35 -27.25 1.80 4.49
C ASN A 35 -28.75 1.58 4.23
N ALA A 36 -29.47 2.65 3.85
CA ALA A 36 -30.90 2.59 3.55
C ALA A 36 -31.21 2.00 2.17
N ASN A 37 -30.42 2.33 1.14
CA ASN A 37 -30.60 1.82 -0.21
C ASN A 37 -29.26 1.42 -0.87
N PRO A 38 -28.85 0.15 -0.72
CA PRO A 38 -27.67 -0.43 -1.35
C PRO A 38 -27.57 -0.22 -2.88
N GLN A 39 -28.69 -0.08 -3.59
CA GLN A 39 -28.71 0.05 -5.05
C GLN A 39 -28.19 1.40 -5.54
N LEU A 40 -28.07 2.41 -4.66
CA LEU A 40 -27.57 3.73 -5.05
C LEU A 40 -26.08 3.73 -5.41
N LEU A 41 -25.34 2.66 -5.12
CA LEU A 41 -23.98 2.47 -5.62
C LEU A 41 -23.89 2.37 -7.15
N HIS A 42 -25.00 2.06 -7.83
CA HIS A 42 -25.07 2.11 -9.28
C HIS A 42 -25.23 3.53 -9.83
N GLY A 43 -25.47 4.52 -8.95
CA GLY A 43 -25.58 5.93 -9.30
C GLY A 43 -24.22 6.62 -9.42
N SER A 44 -23.92 7.17 -10.61
CA SER A 44 -22.67 7.90 -10.86
C SER A 44 -22.48 9.09 -9.90
N ASP A 45 -23.53 9.86 -9.65
CA ASP A 45 -23.46 11.05 -8.78
C ASP A 45 -23.09 10.72 -7.34
N PHE A 46 -23.64 9.61 -6.81
CA PHE A 46 -23.34 9.12 -5.47
C PHE A 46 -21.85 8.77 -5.34
N LEU A 47 -21.29 8.05 -6.31
CA LEU A 47 -19.88 7.69 -6.33
C LEU A 47 -18.98 8.94 -6.49
N HIS A 48 -19.38 9.90 -7.33
CA HIS A 48 -18.64 11.15 -7.47
C HIS A 48 -18.57 11.94 -6.16
N ASP A 49 -19.66 11.99 -5.41
CA ASP A 49 -19.69 12.64 -4.10
C ASP A 49 -18.81 11.94 -3.07
N LEU A 50 -18.82 10.59 -3.03
CA LEU A 50 -17.89 9.81 -2.20
C LEU A 50 -16.43 10.13 -2.56
N ILE A 51 -16.09 10.15 -3.85
CA ILE A 51 -14.74 10.45 -4.32
C ILE A 51 -14.31 11.86 -3.89
N ARG A 52 -15.19 12.87 -4.02
CA ARG A 52 -14.88 14.25 -3.62
C ARG A 52 -14.60 14.36 -2.13
N VAL A 53 -15.44 13.74 -1.29
CA VAL A 53 -15.27 13.76 0.17
C VAL A 53 -13.97 13.05 0.58
N LEU A 54 -13.67 11.88 0.00
CA LEU A 54 -12.44 11.14 0.29
C LEU A 54 -11.20 11.94 -0.14
N LYS A 55 -11.17 12.49 -1.36
CA LYS A 55 -10.05 13.32 -1.83
C LYS A 55 -9.79 14.52 -0.94
N LEU A 56 -10.84 15.19 -0.47
CA LEU A 56 -10.69 16.29 0.47
C LEU A 56 -10.08 15.82 1.79
N ASN A 57 -10.51 14.67 2.33
CA ASN A 57 -9.88 14.07 3.51
C ASN A 57 -8.41 13.72 3.27
N VAL A 58 -8.03 13.20 2.10
CA VAL A 58 -6.62 12.94 1.74
C VAL A 58 -5.80 14.22 1.79
N THR A 59 -6.27 15.29 1.13
CA THR A 59 -5.57 16.57 1.09
C THR A 59 -5.46 17.21 2.47
N THR A 60 -6.53 17.21 3.25
CA THR A 60 -6.53 17.75 4.62
C THR A 60 -5.60 16.93 5.54
N CYS A 61 -5.62 15.60 5.42
CA CYS A 61 -4.69 14.72 6.13
C CYS A 61 -3.23 15.03 5.81
N HIS A 62 -2.93 15.27 4.54
CA HIS A 62 -1.58 15.59 4.09
C HIS A 62 -1.04 16.86 4.78
N SER A 63 -1.88 17.89 4.86
CA SER A 63 -1.56 19.20 5.43
C SER A 63 -1.45 19.19 6.97
N LEU A 64 -2.35 18.47 7.65
CA LEU A 64 -2.49 18.56 9.12
C LEU A 64 -1.73 17.49 9.91
N VAL A 65 -1.38 16.37 9.28
CA VAL A 65 -0.56 15.30 9.89
C VAL A 65 -1.20 14.78 11.19
N LEU A 66 -0.57 15.00 12.35
CA LEU A 66 -1.05 14.55 13.67
C LEU A 66 -2.35 15.24 14.07
N LYS A 67 -2.57 16.49 13.65
CA LYS A 67 -3.81 17.22 13.96
C LYS A 67 -5.03 16.64 13.24
N PHE A 68 -4.85 15.74 12.29
CA PHE A 68 -5.93 15.07 11.57
C PHE A 68 -6.50 13.84 12.29
N LEU A 69 -5.87 13.39 13.38
CA LEU A 69 -6.30 12.19 14.09
C LEU A 69 -7.79 12.17 14.47
N PRO A 70 -8.37 13.22 15.08
CA PRO A 70 -9.78 13.18 15.48
C PRO A 70 -10.72 12.97 14.28
N GLN A 71 -10.35 13.51 13.12
CA GLN A 71 -11.10 13.29 11.88
C GLN A 71 -11.00 11.84 11.40
N MET A 72 -9.81 11.22 11.49
CA MET A 72 -9.67 9.79 11.17
C MET A 72 -10.50 8.94 12.10
N GLU A 73 -10.43 9.14 13.42
CA GLU A 73 -11.23 8.40 14.39
C GLU A 73 -12.74 8.53 14.12
N HIS A 74 -13.17 9.70 13.63
CA HIS A 74 -14.56 9.97 13.32
C HIS A 74 -15.10 9.21 12.08
N ILE A 75 -14.30 9.06 11.01
CA ILE A 75 -14.81 8.53 9.72
C ILE A 75 -14.32 7.11 9.38
N PHE A 76 -13.32 6.59 10.09
CA PHE A 76 -12.57 5.45 9.57
C PHE A 76 -13.38 4.16 9.54
N LYS A 77 -14.28 3.93 10.50
CA LYS A 77 -15.14 2.74 10.51
C LYS A 77 -16.03 2.70 9.27
N GLU A 78 -16.60 3.84 8.90
CA GLU A 78 -17.42 4.01 7.72
C GLU A 78 -16.58 3.87 6.46
N VAL A 79 -15.33 4.36 6.45
CA VAL A 79 -14.40 4.15 5.31
C VAL A 79 -14.13 2.66 5.08
N ILE A 80 -13.88 1.88 6.15
CA ILE A 80 -13.72 0.42 6.05
C ILE A 80 -15.00 -0.22 5.49
N SER A 81 -16.17 0.16 6.05
CA SER A 81 -17.46 -0.38 5.63
C SER A 81 -17.76 -0.10 4.16
N MET A 82 -17.56 1.14 3.71
CA MET A 82 -17.76 1.56 2.32
C MET A 82 -16.79 0.83 1.38
N TYR A 83 -15.53 0.67 1.76
CA TYR A 83 -14.57 -0.10 0.97
C TYR A 83 -15.01 -1.56 0.80
N LYS A 84 -15.44 -2.20 1.89
CA LYS A 84 -15.93 -3.59 1.89
C LYS A 84 -17.19 -3.73 1.02
N PHE A 85 -18.13 -2.80 1.16
CA PHE A 85 -19.37 -2.83 0.42
C PHE A 85 -19.12 -2.69 -1.09
N ILE A 86 -18.33 -1.70 -1.51
CA ILE A 86 -17.94 -1.52 -2.91
C ILE A 86 -17.14 -2.71 -3.47
N SER A 87 -16.22 -3.28 -2.67
CA SER A 87 -15.49 -4.50 -3.03
C SER A 87 -16.43 -5.66 -3.35
N THR A 88 -17.44 -5.87 -2.51
CA THR A 88 -18.46 -6.92 -2.69
C THR A 88 -19.30 -6.65 -3.94
N THR A 89 -19.72 -5.40 -4.15
CA THR A 89 -20.50 -5.01 -5.34
C THR A 89 -19.73 -5.24 -6.64
N ILE A 90 -18.46 -4.84 -6.71
CA ILE A 90 -17.63 -5.11 -7.90
C ILE A 90 -17.50 -6.62 -8.12
N SER A 91 -17.26 -7.38 -7.06
CA SER A 91 -17.11 -8.84 -7.16
C SER A 91 -18.40 -9.51 -7.66
N GLY A 92 -19.57 -9.10 -7.15
CA GLY A 92 -20.87 -9.59 -7.62
C GLY A 92 -21.12 -9.26 -9.09
N LEU A 93 -20.85 -8.01 -9.51
CA LEU A 93 -20.96 -7.61 -10.91
C LEU A 93 -20.09 -8.46 -11.85
N VAL A 94 -18.84 -8.74 -11.44
CA VAL A 94 -17.92 -9.58 -12.23
C VAL A 94 -18.39 -11.04 -12.28
N GLN A 95 -18.97 -11.55 -11.19
CA GLN A 95 -19.54 -12.91 -11.16
C GLN A 95 -20.77 -13.04 -12.06
N GLU A 96 -21.63 -12.03 -12.11
CA GLU A 96 -22.88 -12.06 -12.89
C GLU A 96 -22.65 -11.77 -14.39
N GLN A 97 -21.80 -10.80 -14.71
CA GLN A 97 -21.66 -10.25 -16.07
C GLN A 97 -20.31 -10.56 -16.72
N GLY A 98 -19.44 -11.31 -16.04
CA GLY A 98 -18.09 -11.62 -16.50
C GLY A 98 -17.10 -10.46 -16.33
N THR A 99 -15.86 -10.67 -16.75
CA THR A 99 -14.75 -9.73 -16.56
C THR A 99 -14.94 -8.41 -17.32
N GLU A 100 -15.70 -8.42 -18.41
CA GLU A 100 -15.96 -7.23 -19.26
C GLU A 100 -16.65 -6.09 -18.52
N VAL A 101 -17.43 -6.38 -17.46
CA VAL A 101 -18.05 -5.36 -16.61
C VAL A 101 -17.02 -4.42 -15.97
N SER A 102 -15.77 -4.90 -15.81
CA SER A 102 -14.64 -4.14 -15.28
C SER A 102 -14.32 -2.88 -16.09
N LYS A 103 -14.70 -2.86 -17.37
CA LYS A 103 -14.45 -1.73 -18.29
C LYS A 103 -15.52 -0.65 -18.17
N GLN A 104 -16.67 -0.94 -17.54
CA GLN A 104 -17.77 0.00 -17.44
C GLN A 104 -17.39 1.24 -16.59
N PRO A 105 -17.85 2.45 -16.99
CA PRO A 105 -17.57 3.69 -16.27
C PRO A 105 -17.93 3.64 -14.78
N ILE A 106 -19.06 3.02 -14.44
CA ILE A 106 -19.52 2.92 -13.06
C ILE A 106 -18.57 2.09 -12.18
N VAL A 107 -18.05 0.98 -12.71
CA VAL A 107 -17.06 0.15 -12.02
C VAL A 107 -15.73 0.90 -11.85
N ASN A 108 -15.36 1.77 -12.80
CA ASN A 108 -14.19 2.64 -12.67
C ASN A 108 -14.36 3.70 -11.57
N LEU A 109 -15.56 4.24 -11.38
CA LEU A 109 -15.87 5.13 -10.26
C LEU A 109 -15.78 4.38 -8.93
N MET A 110 -16.38 3.19 -8.82
CA MET A 110 -16.27 2.32 -7.64
C MET A 110 -14.80 2.01 -7.28
N ARG A 111 -13.98 1.67 -8.29
CA ARG A 111 -12.53 1.46 -8.14
C ARG A 111 -11.81 2.72 -7.68
N THR A 112 -12.28 3.90 -8.10
CA THR A 112 -11.73 5.18 -7.65
C THR A 112 -12.05 5.43 -6.18
N VAL A 113 -13.26 5.12 -5.71
CA VAL A 113 -13.59 5.17 -4.28
C VAL A 113 -12.64 4.28 -3.47
N LYS A 114 -12.48 3.01 -3.87
CA LYS A 114 -11.53 2.07 -3.21
C LYS A 114 -10.10 2.65 -3.16
N ARG A 115 -9.64 3.24 -4.26
CA ARG A 115 -8.32 3.87 -4.35
C ARG A 115 -8.18 5.07 -3.40
N GLU A 116 -9.18 5.93 -3.29
CA GLU A 116 -9.12 7.08 -2.38
C GLU A 116 -9.18 6.66 -0.90
N SER A 117 -9.89 5.58 -0.55
CA SER A 117 -9.83 4.99 0.81
C SER A 117 -8.41 4.48 1.15
N LEU A 118 -7.75 3.83 0.18
CA LEU A 118 -6.35 3.40 0.33
C LEU A 118 -5.41 4.61 0.44
N ASN A 119 -5.63 5.67 -0.35
CA ASN A 119 -4.85 6.91 -0.31
C ASN A 119 -4.95 7.58 1.06
N LEU A 120 -6.17 7.73 1.59
CA LEU A 120 -6.42 8.35 2.88
C LEU A 120 -5.65 7.63 3.99
N THR A 121 -5.80 6.31 4.04
CA THR A 121 -5.15 5.47 5.05
C THR A 121 -3.63 5.50 4.91
N SER A 122 -3.12 5.34 3.68
CA SER A 122 -1.68 5.38 3.40
C SER A 122 -1.07 6.73 3.76
N THR A 123 -1.74 7.82 3.41
CA THR A 123 -1.31 9.19 3.71
C THR A 123 -1.28 9.41 5.22
N TRP A 124 -2.34 9.00 5.92
CA TRP A 124 -2.40 9.15 7.36
C TRP A 124 -1.29 8.38 8.07
N ILE A 125 -1.08 7.09 7.76
CA ILE A 125 0.00 6.30 8.36
C ILE A 125 1.36 6.91 8.05
N ALA A 126 1.64 7.27 6.79
CA ALA A 126 2.93 7.83 6.41
C ALA A 126 3.22 9.14 7.14
N ARG A 127 2.25 10.07 7.17
CA ARG A 127 2.40 11.39 7.78
C ARG A 127 2.54 11.30 9.30
N THR A 128 1.74 10.48 9.97
CA THR A 128 1.80 10.30 11.43
C THR A 128 3.06 9.58 11.89
N SER A 129 3.57 8.63 11.09
CA SER A 129 4.78 7.86 11.39
C SER A 129 6.08 8.61 11.04
N GLY A 130 5.98 9.88 10.61
CA GLY A 130 7.14 10.65 10.14
C GLY A 130 7.84 10.00 8.94
N CYS A 131 7.20 9.05 8.27
CA CYS A 131 7.68 8.49 7.01
C CYS A 131 7.50 9.56 5.95
N ARG A 132 8.60 10.16 5.47
CA ARG A 132 8.52 11.03 4.30
C ARG A 132 8.29 10.15 3.08
N TRP A 133 7.06 10.16 2.60
CA TRP A 133 6.70 9.65 1.29
C TRP A 133 6.98 10.77 0.28
N ILE A 134 7.95 10.56 -0.62
CA ILE A 134 8.08 11.36 -1.84
C ILE A 134 7.65 10.42 -2.96
N ASP A 135 6.61 10.81 -3.69
CA ASP A 135 6.00 10.12 -4.82
C ASP A 135 6.93 9.07 -5.47
N LEU A 136 6.55 7.79 -5.34
CA LEU A 136 7.10 6.65 -6.09
C LEU A 136 8.64 6.46 -6.11
N LYS A 137 9.44 7.21 -5.33
CA LYS A 137 10.92 7.22 -5.51
C LYS A 137 11.75 7.05 -4.23
N GLY A 138 11.12 6.87 -3.08
CA GLY A 138 11.84 6.45 -1.89
C GLY A 138 11.04 6.65 -0.61
N VAL A 139 11.04 5.63 0.24
CA VAL A 139 10.63 5.79 1.64
C VAL A 139 11.90 6.03 2.45
N SER A 140 12.00 7.22 3.04
CA SER A 140 13.08 7.52 3.99
C SER A 140 12.72 7.00 5.38
N LYS A 141 13.75 6.76 6.20
CA LYS A 141 13.66 6.22 7.57
C LYS A 141 12.53 6.92 8.34
N ALA A 142 11.69 6.14 9.01
CA ALA A 142 10.65 6.68 9.88
C ALA A 142 11.29 7.35 11.09
N ASN A 143 11.01 8.64 11.30
CA ASN A 143 11.43 9.40 12.48
C ASN A 143 10.32 9.41 13.56
N GLY A 144 9.24 8.64 13.36
CA GLY A 144 7.95 8.83 14.04
C GLY A 144 7.83 8.15 15.40
N ARG A 145 7.63 9.01 16.39
CA ARG A 145 7.16 8.80 17.77
C ARG A 145 6.07 7.72 17.93
N ASN A 146 6.07 7.11 19.12
CA ASN A 146 5.19 6.06 19.68
C ASN A 146 3.66 6.19 19.52
N PHE A 147 3.14 7.22 18.85
CA PHE A 147 1.71 7.49 18.79
C PHE A 147 0.95 6.51 17.87
N VAL A 148 1.52 6.19 16.70
CA VAL A 148 0.86 5.33 15.72
C VAL A 148 0.70 3.89 16.25
N ALA A 149 1.63 3.44 17.09
CA ALA A 149 1.60 2.12 17.71
C ALA A 149 0.33 1.86 18.56
N GLN A 150 -0.31 2.90 19.10
CA GLN A 150 -1.54 2.76 19.90
C GLN A 150 -2.79 2.57 19.04
N VAL A 151 -2.75 3.02 17.78
CA VAL A 151 -3.90 2.97 16.85
C VAL A 151 -3.78 1.79 15.86
N PHE A 152 -2.62 1.10 15.84
CA PHE A 152 -2.35 -0.04 14.97
C PHE A 152 -3.39 -1.16 15.14
N ASP A 153 -3.59 -1.59 16.38
CA ASP A 153 -4.31 -2.83 16.70
C ASP A 153 -5.83 -2.69 16.47
N HIS A 154 -6.41 -1.50 16.73
CA HIS A 154 -7.86 -1.30 16.66
C HIS A 154 -8.39 -0.77 15.33
N VAL A 155 -7.52 -0.19 14.50
CA VAL A 155 -7.96 0.61 13.34
C VAL A 155 -7.23 0.15 12.08
N VAL A 156 -5.90 0.18 12.07
CA VAL A 156 -5.11 -0.10 10.86
C VAL A 156 -5.20 -1.57 10.46
N LEU A 157 -5.09 -2.50 11.41
CA LEU A 157 -5.10 -3.94 11.13
C LEU A 157 -6.42 -4.40 10.49
N ALA A 158 -7.56 -3.91 11.01
CA ALA A 158 -8.88 -4.23 10.46
C ALA A 158 -9.04 -3.82 8.99
N PHE A 159 -8.53 -2.64 8.62
CA PHE A 159 -8.55 -2.21 7.22
C PHE A 159 -7.61 -3.03 6.35
N ILE A 160 -6.41 -3.35 6.83
CA ILE A 160 -5.45 -4.21 6.12
C ILE A 160 -6.07 -5.58 5.82
N ASP A 161 -6.71 -6.21 6.80
CA ASP A 161 -7.36 -7.51 6.61
C ASP A 161 -8.45 -7.46 5.52
N VAL A 162 -9.27 -6.40 5.50
CA VAL A 162 -10.30 -6.20 4.46
C VAL A 162 -9.67 -6.01 3.09
N VAL A 163 -8.64 -5.16 2.98
CA VAL A 163 -7.95 -4.87 1.73
C VAL A 163 -7.23 -6.11 1.18
N LEU A 164 -6.58 -6.89 2.04
CA LEU A 164 -5.85 -8.10 1.63
C LEU A 164 -6.82 -9.21 1.17
N ARG A 165 -7.94 -9.38 1.86
CA ARG A 165 -8.99 -10.31 1.43
C ARG A 165 -9.58 -9.92 0.08
N ASP A 166 -9.87 -8.63 -0.10
CA ASP A 166 -10.32 -8.09 -1.39
C ASP A 166 -9.29 -8.34 -2.50
N TYR A 167 -8.00 -8.07 -2.24
CA TYR A 167 -6.93 -8.31 -3.21
C TYR A 167 -6.84 -9.78 -3.63
N LYS A 168 -6.87 -10.70 -2.65
CA LYS A 168 -6.80 -12.15 -2.89
C LYS A 168 -7.95 -12.64 -3.77
N ASN A 169 -9.17 -12.19 -3.46
CA ASN A 169 -10.40 -12.68 -4.09
C ASN A 169 -10.76 -11.95 -5.39
N SER A 170 -10.10 -10.81 -5.67
CA SER A 170 -10.31 -10.07 -6.91
C SER A 170 -9.69 -10.81 -8.10
N VAL A 171 -10.38 -10.75 -9.25
CA VAL A 171 -9.81 -11.12 -10.55
C VAL A 171 -8.58 -10.25 -10.89
N PRO A 172 -7.61 -10.75 -11.69
CA PRO A 172 -6.38 -10.03 -12.04
C PRO A 172 -6.59 -8.56 -12.42
N ASP A 173 -7.52 -8.26 -13.34
CA ASP A 173 -7.82 -6.90 -13.80
C ASP A 173 -8.38 -5.95 -12.72
N SER A 174 -8.89 -6.51 -11.62
CA SER A 174 -9.47 -5.75 -10.51
C SER A 174 -8.47 -5.47 -9.39
N ARG A 175 -7.35 -6.21 -9.33
CA ARG A 175 -6.31 -6.04 -8.31
C ARG A 175 -5.63 -4.68 -8.43
N LYS A 176 -5.41 -4.01 -7.30
CA LYS A 176 -4.88 -2.64 -7.26
C LYS A 176 -3.44 -2.59 -6.74
N PRO A 177 -2.49 -2.01 -7.51
CA PRO A 177 -1.09 -1.86 -7.08
C PRO A 177 -0.93 -1.13 -5.74
N LYS A 178 -1.86 -0.21 -5.44
CA LYS A 178 -1.86 0.60 -4.21
C LYS A 178 -1.89 -0.20 -2.91
N VAL A 179 -2.34 -1.47 -2.94
CA VAL A 179 -2.27 -2.38 -1.80
C VAL A 179 -0.82 -2.60 -1.36
N PHE A 180 0.12 -2.68 -2.31
CA PHE A 180 1.54 -2.80 -2.04
C PHE A 180 2.11 -1.56 -1.35
N THR A 181 1.65 -0.38 -1.76
CA THR A 181 2.02 0.88 -1.10
C THR A 181 1.57 0.91 0.35
N LEU A 182 0.29 0.60 0.62
CA LEU A 182 -0.25 0.58 1.98
C LEU A 182 0.51 -0.42 2.86
N ARG A 183 0.78 -1.62 2.34
CA ARG A 183 1.57 -2.65 3.03
C ARG A 183 2.96 -2.12 3.39
N THR A 184 3.65 -1.55 2.41
CA THR A 184 5.01 -1.03 2.57
C THR A 184 5.07 0.04 3.65
N ILE A 185 4.14 1.01 3.61
CA ILE A 185 4.06 2.08 4.60
C ILE A 185 3.80 1.51 5.99
N THR A 186 2.88 0.56 6.11
CA THR A 186 2.56 -0.11 7.37
C THR A 186 3.80 -0.83 7.93
N MET A 187 4.46 -1.64 7.12
CA MET A 187 5.67 -2.36 7.52
C MET A 187 6.76 -1.41 8.06
N ILE A 188 6.99 -0.29 7.39
CA ILE A 188 8.00 0.70 7.79
C ILE A 188 7.56 1.48 9.04
N ALA A 189 6.28 1.82 9.15
CA ALA A 189 5.69 2.57 10.25
C ALA A 189 5.66 1.78 11.56
N PHE A 190 5.30 0.49 11.50
CA PHE A 190 4.99 -0.31 12.70
C PHE A 190 6.08 -1.29 13.09
N LYS A 191 7.10 -1.52 12.24
CA LYS A 191 8.30 -2.33 12.52
C LYS A 191 7.97 -3.65 13.22
N GLU A 192 8.33 -3.79 14.50
CA GLU A 192 8.18 -5.01 15.31
C GLU A 192 6.71 -5.44 15.46
N LYS A 193 5.77 -4.50 15.62
CA LYS A 193 4.33 -4.82 15.67
C LYS A 193 3.81 -5.42 14.37
N PHE A 194 4.46 -5.11 13.25
CA PHE A 194 4.12 -5.70 11.96
C PHE A 194 4.72 -7.10 11.77
N ALA A 195 5.78 -7.46 12.50
CA ALA A 195 6.51 -8.71 12.31
C ALA A 195 5.61 -9.95 12.45
N CYS A 196 4.73 -9.98 13.46
CA CYS A 196 3.80 -11.09 13.68
C CYS A 196 2.74 -11.25 12.57
N HIS A 197 2.51 -10.22 11.75
CA HIS A 197 1.59 -10.25 10.62
C HIS A 197 2.31 -10.40 9.28
N PHE A 198 3.63 -10.25 9.24
CA PHE A 198 4.41 -10.12 8.02
C PHE A 198 4.22 -11.32 7.07
N GLU A 199 4.32 -12.54 7.62
CA GLU A 199 4.21 -13.78 6.86
C GLU A 199 2.84 -13.92 6.17
N LYS A 200 1.76 -13.87 6.95
CA LYS A 200 0.38 -13.96 6.45
C LYS A 200 0.07 -12.92 5.38
N ILE A 201 0.54 -11.68 5.59
CA ILE A 201 0.35 -10.61 4.61
C ILE A 201 1.13 -10.90 3.33
N MET A 202 2.37 -11.39 3.44
CA MET A 202 3.19 -11.75 2.29
C MET A 202 2.59 -12.90 1.48
N GLU A 203 2.06 -13.92 2.14
CA GLU A 203 1.40 -15.04 1.47
C GLU A 203 0.24 -14.55 0.58
N ILE A 204 -0.58 -13.64 1.11
CA ILE A 204 -1.76 -13.12 0.41
C ILE A 204 -1.38 -12.33 -0.85
N VAL A 205 -0.25 -11.61 -0.86
CA VAL A 205 0.14 -10.77 -1.99
C VAL A 205 1.11 -11.45 -2.94
N LEU A 206 2.02 -12.30 -2.45
CA LEU A 206 3.09 -12.89 -3.26
C LEU A 206 2.55 -13.84 -4.31
N VAL A 207 1.75 -14.83 -3.91
CA VAL A 207 1.26 -15.89 -4.81
C VAL A 207 0.45 -15.31 -5.97
N PRO A 208 -0.67 -14.59 -5.72
CA PRO A 208 -1.49 -14.07 -6.81
C PRO A 208 -0.78 -13.06 -7.71
N THR A 209 0.19 -12.30 -7.18
CA THR A 209 0.93 -11.33 -7.99
C THR A 209 2.01 -12.00 -8.82
N SER A 210 2.69 -13.01 -8.28
CA SER A 210 3.72 -13.76 -9.00
C SER A 210 3.14 -14.46 -10.22
N GLU A 211 1.95 -15.03 -10.09
CA GLU A 211 1.19 -15.62 -11.21
C GLU A 211 0.87 -14.57 -12.29
N MET A 212 0.45 -13.36 -11.89
CA MET A 212 0.11 -12.29 -12.83
C MET A 212 1.32 -11.74 -13.60
N ILE A 213 2.47 -11.59 -12.95
CA ILE A 213 3.67 -10.99 -13.60
C ILE A 213 4.43 -11.99 -14.47
N GLN A 214 4.19 -13.30 -14.28
CA GLN A 214 4.81 -14.36 -15.07
C GLN A 214 4.01 -14.72 -16.33
N ASP A 215 2.75 -14.30 -16.43
CA ASP A 215 1.94 -14.49 -17.63
C ASP A 215 2.31 -13.47 -18.71
N GLU A 216 2.95 -13.93 -19.79
CA GLU A 216 3.38 -13.10 -20.91
C GLU A 216 2.19 -12.45 -21.66
N ASN A 217 0.98 -12.98 -21.52
CA ASN A 217 -0.22 -12.45 -22.15
C ASN A 217 -0.84 -11.28 -21.37
N LEU A 218 -0.39 -11.05 -20.14
CA LEU A 218 -0.93 -10.03 -19.24
C LEU A 218 0.04 -8.85 -19.11
N HIS A 219 -0.45 -7.63 -19.38
CA HIS A 219 0.37 -6.43 -19.31
C HIS A 219 -0.10 -5.47 -18.21
N TYR A 220 0.51 -5.57 -17.02
CA TYR A 220 0.21 -4.73 -15.86
C TYR A 220 1.43 -3.90 -15.41
N PRO A 221 1.89 -2.91 -16.20
CA PRO A 221 3.15 -2.21 -15.96
C PRO A 221 3.23 -1.52 -14.59
N GLU A 222 2.12 -0.89 -14.14
CA GLU A 222 2.04 -0.25 -12.82
C GLU A 222 2.15 -1.28 -11.68
N LEU A 223 1.48 -2.43 -11.83
CA LEU A 223 1.50 -3.51 -10.85
C LEU A 223 2.92 -4.08 -10.71
N CYS A 224 3.60 -4.31 -11.83
CA CYS A 224 4.97 -4.81 -11.85
C CYS A 224 5.92 -3.88 -11.10
N VAL A 225 5.86 -2.57 -11.38
CA VAL A 225 6.68 -1.57 -10.71
C VAL A 225 6.42 -1.55 -9.21
N ASP A 226 5.16 -1.44 -8.79
CA ASP A 226 4.81 -1.33 -7.37
C ASP A 226 5.10 -2.64 -6.59
N PHE A 227 4.94 -3.79 -7.23
CA PHE A 227 5.24 -5.09 -6.62
C PHE A 227 6.74 -5.24 -6.34
N ILE A 228 7.58 -5.02 -7.35
CA ILE A 228 9.04 -5.12 -7.18
C ILE A 228 9.54 -4.03 -6.22
N GLN A 229 8.96 -2.83 -6.24
CA GLN A 229 9.26 -1.78 -5.27
C GLN A 229 8.92 -2.19 -3.82
N MET A 230 7.81 -2.91 -3.62
CA MET A 230 7.43 -3.43 -2.32
C MET A 230 8.41 -4.52 -1.83
N LEU A 231 8.84 -5.42 -2.72
CA LEU A 231 9.83 -6.45 -2.38
C LEU A 231 11.19 -5.85 -2.03
N TYR A 232 11.64 -4.85 -2.78
CA TYR A 232 12.84 -4.08 -2.46
C TYR A 232 12.74 -3.45 -1.07
N LEU A 233 11.65 -2.74 -0.77
CA LEU A 233 11.49 -2.09 0.53
C LEU A 233 11.33 -3.09 1.68
N ALA A 234 10.72 -4.26 1.44
CA ALA A 234 10.69 -5.34 2.43
C ALA A 234 12.11 -5.85 2.74
N THR A 235 12.94 -6.01 1.69
CA THR A 235 14.35 -6.38 1.82
C THR A 235 15.13 -5.33 2.59
N THR A 236 14.91 -4.03 2.34
CA THR A 236 15.60 -2.93 3.02
C THR A 236 15.21 -2.80 4.49
N TRP A 237 13.91 -2.85 4.81
CA TRP A 237 13.38 -2.43 6.12
C TRP A 237 12.95 -3.57 7.02
N SER A 238 12.81 -4.78 6.48
CA SER A 238 12.31 -5.95 7.22
C SER A 238 13.03 -7.23 6.80
N PHE A 239 14.33 -7.13 6.51
CA PHE A 239 15.14 -8.26 6.04
C PHE A 239 15.02 -9.48 6.97
N GLY A 240 15.06 -9.27 8.29
CA GLY A 240 14.90 -10.35 9.27
C GLY A 240 13.59 -11.13 9.11
N ASN A 241 12.49 -10.45 8.78
CA ASN A 241 11.22 -11.11 8.50
C ASN A 241 11.21 -11.76 7.11
N VAL A 242 11.82 -11.11 6.10
CA VAL A 242 11.94 -11.65 4.73
C VAL A 242 12.69 -12.98 4.73
N ILE A 243 13.87 -13.01 5.34
CA ILE A 243 14.70 -14.21 5.39
C ILE A 243 14.06 -15.29 6.25
N GLN A 244 13.18 -14.91 7.18
CA GLN A 244 12.44 -15.85 8.04
C GLN A 244 11.22 -16.49 7.40
N LEU A 245 10.78 -16.03 6.22
CA LEU A 245 9.65 -16.61 5.51
C LEU A 245 9.86 -18.11 5.20
N PRO A 246 8.76 -18.88 5.09
CA PRO A 246 8.78 -20.24 4.54
C PRO A 246 9.45 -20.30 3.16
N GLU A 247 10.15 -21.40 2.87
CA GLU A 247 10.96 -21.55 1.66
C GLU A 247 10.19 -21.28 0.37
N LYS A 248 8.93 -21.73 0.30
CA LYS A 248 8.05 -21.47 -0.85
C LYS A 248 7.88 -19.97 -1.13
N MET A 249 7.64 -19.16 -0.08
CA MET A 249 7.46 -17.72 -0.23
C MET A 249 8.76 -17.01 -0.53
N LEU A 250 9.86 -17.42 0.11
CA LEU A 250 11.17 -16.86 -0.17
C LEU A 250 11.61 -17.17 -1.61
N GLY A 251 11.32 -18.37 -2.10
CA GLY A 251 11.53 -18.76 -3.49
C GLY A 251 10.78 -17.86 -4.48
N LEU A 252 9.53 -17.48 -4.20
CA LEU A 252 8.76 -16.53 -5.02
C LEU A 252 9.39 -15.13 -5.03
N ILE A 253 9.96 -14.66 -3.91
CA ILE A 253 10.68 -13.38 -3.85
C ILE A 253 11.92 -13.44 -4.75
N VAL A 254 12.69 -14.53 -4.66
CA VAL A 254 13.90 -14.73 -5.49
C VAL A 254 13.54 -14.87 -6.97
N GLN A 255 12.47 -15.58 -7.30
CA GLN A 255 11.96 -15.71 -8.67
C GLN A 255 11.53 -14.34 -9.23
N SER A 256 10.77 -13.56 -8.45
CA SER A 256 10.35 -12.21 -8.83
C SER A 256 11.52 -11.27 -9.04
N LEU A 257 12.59 -11.41 -8.23
CA LEU A 257 13.82 -10.66 -8.39
C LEU A 257 14.55 -11.02 -9.69
N ARG A 258 14.70 -12.32 -10.00
CA ARG A 258 15.30 -12.77 -11.27
C ARG A 258 14.52 -12.25 -12.47
N TRP A 259 13.20 -12.38 -12.43
CA TRP A 259 12.30 -11.84 -13.44
C TRP A 259 12.50 -10.32 -13.61
N ALA A 260 12.59 -9.56 -12.51
CA ALA A 260 12.79 -8.12 -12.56
C ALA A 260 14.13 -7.74 -13.20
N LEU A 261 15.22 -8.47 -12.92
CA LEU A 261 16.55 -8.20 -13.48
C LEU A 261 16.61 -8.35 -15.00
N GLN A 262 15.78 -9.22 -15.57
CA GLN A 262 15.70 -9.48 -17.01
C GLN A 262 14.58 -8.69 -17.69
N HIS A 263 13.84 -7.86 -16.93
CA HIS A 263 12.63 -7.23 -17.43
C HIS A 263 12.93 -6.11 -18.44
N THR A 264 12.11 -6.01 -19.49
CA THR A 264 12.25 -5.00 -20.56
C THR A 264 11.89 -3.58 -20.11
N ILE A 265 10.89 -3.43 -19.22
CA ILE A 265 10.58 -2.14 -18.58
C ILE A 265 11.76 -1.68 -17.72
N ARG A 266 12.44 -0.61 -18.17
CA ARG A 266 13.62 -0.01 -17.53
C ARG A 266 13.44 0.26 -16.04
N THR A 267 12.27 0.74 -15.62
CA THR A 267 11.99 1.03 -14.21
C THR A 267 11.99 -0.23 -13.36
N VAL A 268 11.38 -1.31 -13.85
CA VAL A 268 11.34 -2.62 -13.16
C VAL A 268 12.76 -3.16 -13.02
N ALA A 269 13.53 -3.20 -14.11
CA ALA A 269 14.92 -3.65 -14.09
C ALA A 269 15.79 -2.84 -13.14
N LYS A 270 15.63 -1.51 -13.14
CA LYS A 270 16.34 -0.62 -12.21
C LYS A 270 16.05 -0.96 -10.75
N ILE A 271 14.78 -1.17 -10.38
CA ILE A 271 14.41 -1.54 -9.01
C ILE A 271 14.92 -2.96 -8.69
N GLY A 272 14.90 -3.89 -9.65
CA GLY A 272 15.50 -5.22 -9.52
C GLY A 272 16.99 -5.17 -9.15
N ILE A 273 17.76 -4.33 -9.83
CA ILE A 273 19.20 -4.12 -9.52
C ILE A 273 19.39 -3.54 -8.12
N GLN A 274 18.56 -2.57 -7.72
CA GLN A 274 18.57 -2.02 -6.36
C GLN A 274 18.26 -3.10 -5.32
N MET A 275 17.27 -3.95 -5.61
CA MET A 275 16.84 -5.03 -4.75
C MET A 275 17.91 -6.10 -4.56
N ILE A 276 18.57 -6.58 -5.62
CA ILE A 276 19.63 -7.59 -5.47
C ILE A 276 20.82 -7.02 -4.69
N THR A 277 21.19 -5.76 -4.95
CA THR A 277 22.29 -5.09 -4.25
C THR A 277 22.00 -5.01 -2.75
N GLU A 278 20.80 -4.55 -2.39
CA GLU A 278 20.39 -4.48 -0.99
C GLU A 278 20.24 -5.86 -0.37
N PHE A 279 19.71 -6.85 -1.10
CA PHE A 279 19.56 -8.22 -0.63
C PHE A 279 20.90 -8.82 -0.25
N VAL A 280 21.89 -8.72 -1.14
CA VAL A 280 23.26 -9.22 -0.89
C VAL A 280 23.89 -8.52 0.31
N LYS A 281 23.78 -7.17 0.37
CA LYS A 281 24.28 -6.40 1.50
C LYS A 281 23.68 -6.87 2.83
N ARG A 282 22.35 -6.98 2.89
CA ARG A 282 21.64 -7.41 4.11
C ARG A 282 21.94 -8.84 4.50
N LEU A 283 22.13 -9.71 3.52
CA LEU A 283 22.48 -11.09 3.75
C LEU A 283 23.86 -11.21 4.41
N ARG A 284 24.86 -10.45 3.93
CA ARG A 284 26.21 -10.38 4.54
C ARG A 284 26.17 -9.89 5.99
N GLU A 285 25.28 -8.93 6.28
CA GLU A 285 25.09 -8.37 7.63
C GLU A 285 24.26 -9.28 8.57
N TYR A 286 23.60 -10.32 8.05
CA TYR A 286 22.69 -11.14 8.84
C TYR A 286 23.45 -12.13 9.74
N PRO A 287 23.06 -12.35 11.02
CA PRO A 287 23.87 -13.17 11.94
C PRO A 287 23.81 -14.69 11.71
N GLN A 288 22.75 -15.23 11.10
CA GLN A 288 22.53 -16.69 10.99
C GLN A 288 23.06 -17.27 9.67
N GLN A 289 24.26 -17.85 9.70
CA GLN A 289 24.99 -18.36 8.52
C GLN A 289 24.27 -19.51 7.77
N GLN A 290 23.58 -20.40 8.48
CA GLN A 290 23.05 -21.64 7.89
C GLN A 290 21.93 -21.40 6.88
N ARG A 291 21.13 -20.34 7.06
CA ARG A 291 20.09 -19.95 6.10
C ARG A 291 20.66 -19.17 4.92
N GLN A 292 21.80 -18.49 5.10
CA GLN A 292 22.44 -17.69 4.05
C GLN A 292 22.89 -18.55 2.88
N THR A 293 23.52 -19.69 3.16
CA THR A 293 24.10 -20.57 2.14
C THR A 293 23.01 -21.17 1.23
N THR A 294 21.90 -21.62 1.80
CA THR A 294 20.77 -22.17 1.03
C THR A 294 20.12 -21.11 0.12
N ILE A 295 19.97 -19.89 0.62
CA ILE A 295 19.34 -18.79 -0.14
C ILE A 295 20.27 -18.28 -1.23
N LEU A 296 21.56 -18.13 -0.96
CA LEU A 296 22.56 -17.78 -1.97
C LEU A 296 22.54 -18.82 -3.10
N HIS A 297 22.47 -20.10 -2.77
CA HIS A 297 22.38 -21.15 -3.78
C HIS A 297 21.10 -21.03 -4.63
N GLN A 298 19.95 -20.70 -4.03
CA GLN A 298 18.69 -20.49 -4.78
C GLN A 298 18.70 -19.23 -5.66
N VAL A 299 19.35 -18.16 -5.22
CA VAL A 299 19.53 -16.93 -6.00
C VAL A 299 20.48 -17.17 -7.17
N LEU A 300 21.49 -18.01 -6.98
CA LEU A 300 22.58 -18.23 -7.94
C LEU A 300 22.37 -19.40 -8.90
N HIS A 301 21.61 -20.43 -8.54
CA HIS A 301 21.46 -21.66 -9.35
C HIS A 301 20.09 -21.81 -10.01
N GLY A 302 19.41 -20.70 -10.28
CA GLY A 302 18.31 -20.69 -11.23
C GLY A 302 18.83 -20.99 -12.64
N GLU A 303 18.31 -22.03 -13.28
CA GLU A 303 18.71 -22.48 -14.64
C GLU A 303 18.60 -21.37 -15.69
N SER A 304 19.64 -20.55 -15.83
CA SER A 304 20.11 -19.80 -17.01
C SER A 304 20.87 -18.53 -16.61
N ASN A 305 22.16 -18.48 -16.96
CA ASN A 305 23.12 -17.37 -16.83
C ASN A 305 23.67 -17.04 -15.42
N ASN A 306 24.57 -17.91 -14.97
CA ASN A 306 25.34 -17.76 -13.72
C ASN A 306 26.47 -16.71 -13.78
N ASP A 307 26.96 -16.31 -14.95
CA ASP A 307 28.22 -15.55 -15.03
C ASP A 307 28.09 -14.08 -14.62
N LEU A 308 26.95 -13.45 -14.87
CA LEU A 308 26.75 -12.04 -14.52
C LEU A 308 26.58 -11.84 -13.02
N ILE A 309 25.82 -12.70 -12.34
CA ILE A 309 25.54 -12.58 -10.90
C ILE A 309 26.79 -12.98 -10.09
N LEU A 310 27.54 -13.99 -10.52
CA LEU A 310 28.81 -14.36 -9.90
C LEU A 310 29.88 -13.27 -10.04
N SER A 311 29.88 -12.49 -11.14
CA SER A 311 30.76 -11.33 -11.28
C SER A 311 30.42 -10.17 -10.33
N PHE A 312 29.15 -10.00 -9.96
CA PHE A 312 28.72 -8.99 -8.98
C PHE A 312 29.00 -9.40 -7.52
N LEU A 313 29.15 -10.71 -7.25
CA LEU A 313 29.42 -11.24 -5.91
C LEU A 313 30.89 -11.42 -5.59
N LYS A 314 31.78 -11.43 -6.59
CA LYS A 314 33.24 -11.36 -6.41
C LYS A 314 33.68 -9.91 -6.09
N ILE A 315 33.22 -9.41 -4.95
CA ILE A 315 33.86 -8.36 -4.13
C ILE A 315 33.70 -8.76 -2.67
#